data_AF-A0A7S1P8T0-F1
#
_entry.id   AF-A0A7S1P8T0-F1
#
_cell.length_a   1.000
_cell.length_b   1.000
_cell.length_c   1.000
_cell.angle_alpha   90.00
_cell.angle_beta   90.00
_cell.angle_gamma   90.00
#
_symmetry.space_group_name_H-M   'P 1'
#
loop_
_entity.id
_entity.type
_entity.pdbx_description
1 polymer ?
#
loop_
_entity_poly.entity_id
_entity_poly.type
_entity_poly.pdbx_seq_one_letter_code
_entity_poly.pdbx_strand_id
1 'polypeptide(L)'
;GGSEPTEEEYQQLMKGHLVDSYDIMHNHLYANQCRQERANPPRRQMRLATEMGGLPSLLPCFTSSSVFVRFDNTNTALWRALITGPEDTPYDSGCFVFDIYFPPQYPAGPPQVL
;
A
#
# COMPACT_ATOMS: atom_id res chain seq x y z
N GLY A 1 12.01 -29.71 7.75
CA GLY A 1 12.86 -28.60 7.33
C GLY A 1 12.67 -28.43 5.85
N GLY A 2 11.90 -27.44 5.42
CA GLY A 2 11.89 -27.01 4.02
C GLY A 2 13.06 -26.05 3.83
N SER A 3 13.75 -26.15 2.69
CA SER A 3 14.66 -25.10 2.24
C SER A 3 13.88 -23.78 2.10
N GLU A 4 14.53 -22.66 2.37
CA GLU A 4 13.97 -21.35 2.03
C GLU A 4 13.67 -21.29 0.52
N PRO A 5 12.58 -20.61 0.12
CA PRO A 5 12.28 -20.45 -1.29
C PRO A 5 13.39 -19.64 -1.96
N THR A 6 13.69 -19.96 -3.21
CA THR A 6 14.50 -19.08 -4.05
C THR A 6 13.76 -17.76 -4.28
N GLU A 7 14.51 -16.71 -4.65
CA GLU A 7 13.94 -15.40 -4.99
C GLU A 7 12.89 -15.49 -6.10
N GLU A 8 13.15 -16.31 -7.14
CA GLU A 8 12.20 -16.52 -8.24
C GLU A 8 10.90 -17.18 -7.77
N GLU A 9 10.99 -18.20 -6.90
CA GLU A 9 9.82 -18.86 -6.31
C GLU A 9 9.01 -17.90 -5.44
N TYR A 10 9.70 -17.10 -4.61
CA TYR A 10 9.08 -16.08 -3.77
C TYR A 10 8.34 -15.05 -4.64
N GLN A 11 9.01 -14.49 -5.64
CA GLN A 11 8.42 -13.53 -6.56
C GLN A 11 7.21 -14.10 -7.29
N GLN A 12 7.32 -15.34 -7.78
CA GLN A 12 6.20 -16.01 -8.46
C GLN A 12 5.00 -16.17 -7.53
N LEU A 13 5.22 -16.52 -6.26
CA LEU A 13 4.18 -16.69 -5.25
C LEU A 13 3.55 -15.35 -4.85
N MET A 14 4.37 -14.32 -4.59
CA MET A 14 3.93 -13.08 -3.96
C MET A 14 3.42 -12.03 -4.94
N LYS A 15 3.80 -12.11 -6.23
CA LYS A 15 3.44 -11.09 -7.23
C LYS A 15 1.93 -10.84 -7.35
N GLY A 16 1.11 -11.89 -7.22
CA GLY A 16 -0.34 -11.78 -7.25
C GLY A 16 -0.95 -11.09 -6.04
N HIS A 17 -0.17 -10.86 -4.98
CA HIS A 17 -0.61 -10.29 -3.72
C HIS A 17 -0.09 -8.88 -3.47
N LEU A 18 0.81 -8.36 -4.31
CA LEU A 18 1.42 -7.02 -4.14
C LEU A 18 0.39 -5.92 -4.09
N VAL A 19 -0.70 -6.04 -4.85
CA VAL A 19 -1.75 -5.02 -4.91
C VAL A 19 -3.11 -5.72 -4.89
N ASP A 20 -4.02 -5.23 -4.05
CA ASP A 20 -5.42 -5.67 -4.04
C ASP A 20 -6.32 -4.58 -3.40
N SER A 21 -7.61 -4.83 -3.29
CA SER A 21 -8.58 -3.97 -2.61
C SER A 21 -9.26 -4.70 -1.45
N TYR A 22 -9.54 -3.97 -0.37
CA TYR A 22 -10.23 -4.50 0.82
C TYR A 22 -11.01 -3.39 1.53
N ASP A 23 -12.04 -3.73 2.31
CA ASP A 23 -12.68 -2.75 3.19
C ASP A 23 -11.74 -2.47 4.37
N ILE A 24 -10.96 -1.39 4.28
CA ILE A 24 -10.00 -1.00 5.30
C ILE A 24 -10.51 0.16 6.15
N MET A 25 -11.53 0.89 5.70
CA MET A 25 -12.05 2.09 6.34
C MET A 25 -12.47 1.90 7.82
N HIS A 26 -12.87 0.70 8.25
CA HIS A 26 -13.33 0.47 9.62
C HIS A 26 -12.21 0.50 10.68
N ASN A 27 -10.97 0.17 10.31
CA ASN A 27 -9.82 0.14 11.22
C ASN A 27 -8.63 0.92 10.65
N HIS A 28 -8.90 2.04 9.96
CA HIS A 28 -7.88 2.87 9.36
C HIS A 28 -7.74 4.19 10.12
N LEU A 29 -6.51 4.58 10.44
CA LEU A 29 -6.19 5.78 11.22
C LEU A 29 -6.86 7.04 10.66
N TYR A 30 -6.81 7.19 9.33
CA TYR A 30 -7.34 8.36 8.63
C TYR A 30 -8.83 8.25 8.26
N ALA A 31 -9.54 7.21 8.71
CA ALA A 31 -10.93 6.99 8.33
C ALA A 31 -11.86 8.15 8.73
N ASN A 32 -11.63 8.76 9.88
CA ASN A 32 -12.43 9.91 10.33
C ASN A 32 -12.20 11.16 9.48
N GLN A 33 -10.96 11.42 9.08
CA GLN A 33 -10.65 12.55 8.19
C GLN A 33 -11.31 12.35 6.82
N CYS A 34 -11.20 11.14 6.28
CA CYS A 34 -11.82 10.75 5.02
C CYS A 34 -13.36 10.88 5.06
N ARG A 35 -14.01 10.44 6.15
CA ARG A 35 -15.46 10.60 6.34
C ARG A 35 -15.94 12.05 6.45
N GLN A 36 -15.10 12.93 6.98
CA GLN A 36 -15.42 14.35 7.16
C GLN A 36 -15.09 15.20 5.93
N GLU A 37 -14.47 14.60 4.92
CA GLU A 37 -14.05 15.28 3.71
C GLU A 37 -15.25 15.76 2.90
N ARG A 38 -15.23 17.04 2.51
CA ARG A 38 -16.35 17.68 1.79
C ARG A 38 -16.18 17.70 0.27
N ALA A 39 -14.98 17.43 -0.22
CA ALA A 39 -14.63 17.60 -1.62
C ALA A 39 -13.77 16.43 -2.08
N ASN A 40 -14.12 15.86 -3.22
CA ASN A 40 -13.33 14.84 -3.89
C ASN A 40 -12.88 15.34 -5.27
N PRO A 41 -11.77 16.11 -5.36
CA PRO A 41 -11.38 16.80 -6.58
C PRO A 41 -11.04 15.82 -7.72
N PRO A 42 -11.51 16.06 -8.97
CA PRO A 42 -11.24 15.16 -10.10
C PRO A 42 -9.75 14.96 -10.38
N ARG A 43 -8.93 15.98 -10.18
CA ARG A 43 -7.47 15.91 -10.35
C ARG A 43 -6.83 14.88 -9.41
N ARG A 44 -7.32 14.77 -8.17
CA ARG A 44 -6.88 13.77 -7.21
C ARG A 44 -7.27 12.38 -7.67
N GLN A 45 -8.53 12.18 -8.06
CA GLN A 45 -9.03 10.89 -8.55
C GLN A 45 -8.23 10.39 -9.75
N MET A 46 -7.96 11.26 -10.73
CA MET A 46 -7.17 10.92 -11.91
C MET A 46 -5.74 10.48 -11.55
N ARG A 47 -5.12 11.20 -10.61
CA ARG A 47 -3.79 10.86 -10.15
C ARG A 47 -3.77 9.52 -9.39
N LEU A 48 -4.71 9.29 -8.49
CA LEU A 48 -4.84 8.02 -7.76
C LEU A 48 -5.04 6.85 -8.72
N ALA A 49 -5.91 6.99 -9.71
CA ALA A 49 -6.12 5.96 -10.73
C ALA A 49 -4.83 5.64 -11.51
N THR A 50 -4.03 6.65 -11.83
CA THR A 50 -2.73 6.47 -12.49
C THR A 50 -1.77 5.69 -11.60
N GLU A 51 -1.70 6.01 -10.31
CA GLU A 51 -0.81 5.32 -9.37
C GLU A 51 -1.24 3.88 -9.12
N MET A 52 -2.53 3.65 -8.88
CA MET A 52 -3.09 2.30 -8.71
C MET A 52 -2.80 1.41 -9.92
N GLY A 53 -2.89 1.96 -11.14
CA GLY A 53 -2.57 1.23 -12.37
C GLY A 53 -1.08 0.92 -12.55
N GLY A 54 -0.19 1.74 -11.96
CA GLY A 54 1.27 1.56 -12.05
C GLY A 54 1.86 0.71 -10.94
N LEU A 55 1.25 0.66 -9.75
CA LEU A 55 1.82 -0.01 -8.58
C LEU A 55 2.26 -1.47 -8.81
N PRO A 56 1.49 -2.34 -9.49
CA PRO A 56 1.90 -3.74 -9.67
C PRO A 56 3.26 -3.94 -10.35
N SER A 57 3.73 -2.98 -11.16
CA SER A 57 5.05 -3.03 -11.81
C SER A 57 6.13 -2.24 -11.07
N LEU A 58 5.77 -1.43 -10.08
CA LEU A 58 6.68 -0.55 -9.36
C LEU A 58 7.03 -1.04 -7.95
N LEU A 59 6.18 -1.88 -7.35
CA LEU A 59 6.37 -2.34 -5.98
C LEU A 59 7.52 -3.37 -5.87
N PRO A 60 8.45 -3.18 -4.91
CA PRO A 60 9.45 -4.20 -4.58
C PRO A 60 8.80 -5.53 -4.20
N CYS A 61 9.35 -6.62 -4.72
CA CYS A 61 8.98 -7.98 -4.41
C CYS A 61 10.27 -8.80 -4.34
N PHE A 62 10.90 -8.80 -3.18
CA PHE A 62 12.12 -9.55 -2.90
C PHE A 62 11.99 -10.34 -1.60
N THR A 63 12.73 -11.44 -1.46
CA THR A 63 12.77 -12.21 -0.21
C THR A 63 13.27 -11.35 0.96
N SER A 64 14.25 -10.48 0.68
CA SER A 64 14.81 -9.56 1.67
C SER A 64 13.85 -8.44 2.07
N SER A 65 13.05 -7.90 1.14
CA SER A 65 12.02 -6.90 1.45
C SER A 65 11.01 -6.75 0.32
N SER A 66 9.74 -6.70 0.67
CA SER A 66 8.61 -6.60 -0.24
C SER A 66 7.58 -5.59 0.25
N VAL A 67 6.87 -4.98 -0.69
CA VAL A 67 5.81 -4.01 -0.40
C VAL A 67 4.49 -4.50 -0.97
N PHE A 68 3.47 -4.51 -0.12
CA PHE A 68 2.11 -4.90 -0.46
C PHE A 68 1.17 -3.72 -0.18
N VAL A 69 0.23 -3.44 -1.07
CA VAL A 69 -0.69 -2.31 -0.95
C VAL A 69 -2.14 -2.80 -1.06
N ARG A 70 -3.00 -2.27 -0.19
CA ARG A 70 -4.45 -2.46 -0.26
C ARG A 70 -5.13 -1.11 -0.43
N PHE A 71 -6.07 -1.02 -1.35
CA PHE A 71 -6.93 0.14 -1.52
C PHE A 71 -8.27 -0.10 -0.82
N ASP A 72 -8.86 0.95 -0.24
CA ASP A 72 -10.23 0.84 0.24
C ASP A 72 -11.22 0.65 -0.91
N ASN A 73 -12.16 -0.29 -0.75
CA ASN A 73 -13.18 -0.61 -1.74
C ASN A 73 -14.11 0.58 -2.07
N THR A 74 -14.30 1.51 -1.14
CA THR A 74 -15.27 2.60 -1.27
C THR A 74 -14.60 3.93 -1.54
N ASN A 75 -13.49 4.21 -0.86
CA ASN A 75 -12.76 5.46 -1.00
C ASN A 75 -11.28 5.23 -1.29
N THR A 76 -10.93 5.26 -2.58
CA THR A 76 -9.57 5.06 -3.07
C THR A 76 -8.55 6.11 -2.62
N ALA A 77 -8.92 7.10 -1.81
CA ALA A 77 -7.98 7.96 -1.09
C ALA A 77 -7.43 7.33 0.20
N LEU A 78 -7.95 6.16 0.63
CA LEU A 78 -7.43 5.40 1.77
C LEU A 78 -6.73 4.14 1.28
N TRP A 79 -5.44 4.03 1.58
CA TRP A 79 -4.61 2.89 1.23
C TRP A 79 -3.91 2.36 2.47
N ARG A 80 -3.53 1.09 2.46
CA ARG A 80 -2.69 0.47 3.48
C ARG A 80 -1.51 -0.20 2.84
N ALA A 81 -0.30 0.06 3.33
CA ALA A 81 0.90 -0.63 2.91
C ALA A 81 1.36 -1.62 3.98
N LEU A 82 1.82 -2.80 3.57
CA LEU A 82 2.64 -3.70 4.38
C LEU A 82 4.03 -3.74 3.77
N ILE A 83 5.06 -3.54 4.59
CA ILE A 83 6.45 -3.62 4.19
C ILE A 83 7.12 -4.71 5.03
N THR A 84 7.78 -5.66 4.40
CA THR A 84 8.62 -6.62 5.12
C THR A 84 10.00 -6.01 5.38
N GLY A 85 10.50 -6.18 6.59
CA GLY A 85 11.75 -5.57 7.01
C GLY A 85 12.96 -6.17 6.29
N PRO A 86 13.91 -5.33 5.81
CA PRO A 86 15.12 -5.79 5.12
C PRO A 86 15.97 -6.74 5.97
N GLU A 87 16.59 -7.71 5.30
CA GLU A 87 17.66 -8.55 5.86
C GLU A 87 18.80 -7.69 6.43
N ASP A 88 19.54 -8.24 7.40
CA ASP A 88 20.65 -7.56 8.08
C ASP A 88 20.26 -6.25 8.79
N THR A 89 18.98 -6.06 9.11
CA THR A 89 18.50 -4.96 9.95
C THR A 89 17.78 -5.49 11.20
N PRO A 90 17.60 -4.68 12.26
CA PRO A 90 16.77 -5.07 13.41
C PRO A 90 15.30 -5.34 13.06
N TYR A 91 14.88 -5.03 11.83
CA TYR A 91 13.52 -5.21 11.33
C TYR A 91 13.36 -6.48 10.50
N ASP A 92 14.44 -7.22 10.24
CA ASP A 92 14.48 -8.42 9.42
C ASP A 92 13.29 -9.34 9.72
N SER A 93 12.60 -9.75 8.65
CA SER A 93 11.45 -10.66 8.68
C SER A 93 10.23 -10.12 9.44
N GLY A 94 10.28 -8.87 9.91
CA GLY A 94 9.14 -8.15 10.48
C GLY A 94 8.16 -7.68 9.41
N CYS A 95 6.88 -7.60 9.76
CA CYS A 95 5.83 -7.04 8.90
C CYS A 95 5.33 -5.72 9.49
N PHE A 96 5.52 -4.62 8.77
CA PHE A 96 5.16 -3.28 9.20
C PHE A 96 3.99 -2.76 8.38
N VAL A 97 2.89 -2.41 9.05
CA VAL A 97 1.66 -1.94 8.41
C VAL A 97 1.55 -0.43 8.59
N PHE A 98 1.30 0.27 7.50
CA PHE A 98 1.16 1.72 7.45
C PHE A 98 -0.19 2.08 6.83
N ASP A 99 -0.92 2.95 7.49
CA ASP A 99 -2.10 3.59 6.94
C ASP A 99 -1.68 4.80 6.11
N ILE A 100 -2.32 4.98 4.95
CA ILE A 100 -1.99 6.01 3.97
C ILE A 100 -3.28 6.74 3.58
N TYR A 101 -3.24 8.06 3.61
CA TYR A 101 -4.36 8.90 3.17
C TYR A 101 -3.91 9.98 2.20
N PHE A 102 -4.65 10.11 1.09
CA PHE A 102 -4.40 11.10 0.06
C PHE A 102 -5.38 12.28 0.20
N PRO A 103 -4.95 13.42 0.78
CA PRO A 103 -5.85 14.53 1.06
C PRO A 103 -6.33 15.21 -0.23
N PRO A 104 -7.39 16.05 -0.20
CA PRO A 104 -7.93 16.72 -1.39
C PRO A 104 -6.90 17.57 -2.17
N GLN A 105 -5.83 18.00 -1.51
CA GLN A 105 -4.74 18.78 -2.14
C GLN A 105 -3.79 17.89 -2.96
N TYR A 106 -3.87 16.57 -2.86
CA TYR A 106 -3.06 15.65 -3.66
C TYR A 106 -3.35 15.83 -5.17
N PRO A 107 -2.32 15.88 -6.05
CA PRO A 107 -0.89 15.69 -5.80
C PRO A 107 -0.08 16.97 -5.54
N ALA A 108 -0.71 18.12 -5.29
CA ALA A 108 0.02 19.34 -4.96
C ALA A 108 0.64 19.29 -3.55
N GLY A 109 0.05 18.50 -2.65
CA GLY A 109 0.64 18.11 -1.36
C GLY A 109 0.91 16.61 -1.28
N PRO A 110 1.72 16.15 -0.31
CA PRO A 110 2.04 14.73 -0.14
C PRO A 110 0.88 13.93 0.48
N PRO A 111 0.91 12.59 0.40
CA PRO A 111 0.07 11.73 1.23
C PRO A 111 0.46 11.82 2.71
N GLN A 112 -0.47 11.46 3.59
CA GLN A 112 -0.23 11.26 5.02
C GLN A 112 -0.02 9.77 5.28
N VAL A 113 0.98 9.42 6.10
CA VAL A 113 1.39 8.05 6.37
C VAL A 113 1.68 7.88 7.85
N LEU A 114 1.16 6.82 8.48
CA LEU A 114 1.57 6.40 9.83
C LEU A 114 1.48 4.87 9.96
#